data_AF-A0A392RAS1-F1
#
_entry.id   AF-A0A392RAS1-F1
#
_cell.length_a   1.000
_cell.length_b   1.000
_cell.length_c   1.000
_cell.angle_alpha   90.00
_cell.angle_beta   90.00
_cell.angle_gamma   90.00
#
_symmetry.space_group_name_H-M   'P 1'
#
loop_
_entity.id
_entity.type
_entity.pdbx_description
1 polymer ?
#
loop_
_entity_poly.entity_id
_entity_poly.type
_entity_poly.pdbx_seq_one_letter_code
_entity_poly.pdbx_strand_id
1 'polypeptide(L)'
;MNEEMDERQETQPVIEARRSTGIRQIPARLQECELNPNSEVTDDGDLVHLAFMAESEPVDVNSALKSEKWRCAMKEELNSI
;
A
#
# COMPACT_ATOMS: atom_id res chain seq x y z
N MET A 1 -17.25 36.80 29.64
CA MET A 1 -16.12 35.93 30.02
C MET A 1 -16.73 34.72 30.72
N ASN A 2 -16.96 33.56 30.11
CA ASN A 2 -16.65 33.07 28.76
C ASN A 2 -17.84 32.21 28.32
N GLU A 3 -18.32 32.45 27.11
CA GLU A 3 -19.16 31.52 26.37
C GLU A 3 -18.21 30.49 25.79
N GLU A 4 -18.17 29.28 26.36
CA GLU A 4 -17.37 28.19 25.82
C GLU A 4 -18.34 27.22 25.14
N MET A 5 -18.36 27.34 23.81
CA MET A 5 -19.07 26.46 22.91
C MET A 5 -18.47 25.07 23.02
N ASP A 6 -19.19 24.18 23.70
CA ASP A 6 -18.94 22.74 23.67
C ASP A 6 -19.22 22.25 22.23
N GLU A 7 -18.17 22.25 21.40
CA GLU A 7 -18.14 21.65 20.08
C GLU A 7 -18.45 20.16 20.24
N ARG A 8 -19.73 19.82 20.07
CA ARG A 8 -20.15 18.46 19.84
C ARG A 8 -19.46 17.98 18.58
N GLN A 9 -18.38 17.24 18.75
CA GLN A 9 -17.80 16.42 17.71
C GLN A 9 -18.87 15.39 17.32
N GLU A 10 -19.68 15.73 16.31
CA GLU A 10 -20.48 14.78 15.59
C GLU A 10 -19.53 13.77 14.95
N THR A 11 -19.32 12.67 15.67
CA THR A 11 -18.73 11.45 15.13
C THR A 11 -19.71 10.93 14.10
N GLN A 12 -19.53 11.41 12.86
CA GLN A 12 -20.16 10.85 11.68
C GLN A 12 -19.97 9.33 11.74
N PRO A 13 -21.05 8.52 11.72
CA PRO A 13 -20.88 7.09 11.70
C PRO A 13 -20.17 6.76 10.39
N VAL A 14 -18.93 6.27 10.49
CA VAL A 14 -18.28 5.59 9.38
C VAL A 14 -19.26 4.53 8.94
N ILE A 15 -19.83 4.72 7.75
CA ILE A 15 -20.74 3.77 7.14
C ILE A 15 -19.85 2.60 6.77
N GLU A 16 -19.59 1.70 7.72
CA GLU A 16 -18.97 0.43 7.46
C GLU A 16 -19.91 -0.29 6.49
N ALA A 17 -19.53 -0.26 5.21
CA ALA A 17 -20.20 -1.04 4.19
C ALA A 17 -20.32 -2.47 4.74
N ARG A 18 -21.55 -2.92 5.01
CA ARG A 18 -21.85 -4.22 5.61
C ARG A 18 -21.11 -5.31 4.83
N ARG A 19 -19.94 -5.70 5.34
CA ARG A 19 -19.19 -6.84 4.82
C ARG A 19 -19.86 -8.10 5.33
N SER A 20 -19.84 -9.15 4.51
CA SER A 20 -20.22 -10.48 4.95
C SER A 20 -19.40 -10.83 6.19
N THR A 21 -20.08 -11.13 7.30
CA THR A 21 -19.50 -11.58 8.58
C THR A 21 -19.16 -13.07 8.55
N GLY A 22 -19.38 -13.76 7.43
CA GLY A 22 -18.99 -15.15 7.27
C GLY A 22 -17.48 -15.32 7.27
N ILE A 23 -16.98 -16.32 8.00
CA ILE A 23 -15.58 -16.74 7.95
C ILE A 23 -15.22 -17.01 6.49
N ARG A 24 -14.35 -16.18 5.91
CA ARG A 24 -13.84 -16.39 4.56
C ARG A 24 -12.90 -17.59 4.60
N GLN A 25 -13.24 -18.66 3.89
CA GLN A 25 -12.28 -19.74 3.66
C GLN A 25 -11.21 -19.25 2.70
N ILE A 26 -9.97 -19.20 3.17
CA ILE A 26 -8.81 -18.84 2.35
C ILE A 26 -8.48 -20.03 1.44
N PRO A 27 -8.44 -19.85 0.11
CA PRO A 27 -8.00 -20.90 -0.81
C PRO A 27 -6.62 -21.45 -0.41
N ALA A 28 -6.40 -22.77 -0.53
CA ALA A 28 -5.14 -23.41 -0.12
C ALA A 28 -3.90 -22.74 -0.73
N ARG A 29 -3.98 -22.34 -2.01
CA ARG A 29 -2.91 -21.63 -2.73
C ARG A 29 -2.53 -20.26 -2.16
N LEU A 30 -3.36 -19.68 -1.29
CA LEU A 30 -3.14 -18.37 -0.67
C LEU A 30 -2.73 -18.48 0.80
N GLN A 31 -2.55 -19.69 1.33
CA GLN A 31 -2.16 -19.91 2.74
C GLN A 31 -0.74 -19.43 3.04
N GLU A 32 0.13 -19.42 2.02
CA GLU A 32 1.52 -18.98 2.07
C GLU A 32 1.71 -17.52 1.65
N CYS A 33 0.63 -16.83 1.26
CA CYS A 33 0.67 -15.44 0.85
C CYS A 33 0.36 -14.52 2.05
N GLU A 34 1.07 -13.40 2.13
CA GLU A 34 0.67 -12.30 3.00
C GLU A 34 -0.62 -11.67 2.46
N LEU A 35 -1.66 -11.63 3.29
CA LEU A 35 -2.97 -11.08 2.95
C LEU A 35 -3.16 -9.75 3.66
N ASN A 36 -3.32 -8.69 2.88
CA ASN A 36 -3.62 -7.36 3.39
C ASN A 36 -5.13 -7.10 3.28
N PRO A 37 -5.81 -6.67 4.34
CA PRO A 37 -7.21 -6.28 4.25
C PRO A 37 -7.36 -5.00 3.43
N ASN A 38 -8.44 -4.89 2.65
CA ASN A 38 -8.68 -3.71 1.80
C ASN A 38 -8.77 -2.38 2.58
N SER A 39 -8.90 -2.40 3.91
CA SER A 39 -8.88 -1.21 4.76
C SER A 39 -7.47 -0.68 5.03
N GLU A 40 -6.44 -1.49 4.81
CA GLU A 40 -5.03 -1.10 4.97
C GLU A 40 -4.45 -0.48 3.68
N VAL A 41 -5.20 -0.47 2.58
CA VAL A 41 -4.85 0.31 1.39
C VAL A 41 -5.13 1.78 1.70
N THR A 42 -4.14 2.46 2.27
CA THR A 42 -4.19 3.90 2.56
C THR A 42 -3.65 4.72 1.38
N ASP A 43 -4.02 6.00 1.32
CA ASP A 43 -3.49 6.95 0.33
C ASP A 43 -1.98 7.21 0.52
N ASP A 44 -1.42 6.80 1.66
CA ASP A 44 0.02 6.89 1.99
C ASP A 44 0.87 5.87 1.22
N GLY A 45 0.25 4.94 0.48
CA GLY A 45 0.87 4.38 -0.72
C GLY A 45 1.52 3.00 -0.62
N ASP A 46 1.67 2.42 0.58
CA ASP A 46 2.38 1.14 0.75
C ASP A 46 1.84 0.00 -0.14
N LEU A 47 0.50 -0.11 -0.26
CA LEU A 47 -0.16 -1.10 -1.13
C LEU A 47 -0.46 -0.58 -2.53
N VAL A 48 -0.54 0.74 -2.73
CA VAL A 48 -0.77 1.37 -4.04
C VAL A 48 0.44 1.18 -4.94
N HIS A 49 1.66 1.28 -4.39
CA HIS A 49 2.90 1.05 -5.14
C HIS A 49 2.98 -0.37 -5.70
N LEU A 50 2.61 -1.38 -4.92
CA LEU A 50 2.57 -2.77 -5.37
C LEU A 50 1.52 -3.01 -6.47
N ALA A 51 0.34 -2.40 -6.34
CA ALA A 51 -0.71 -2.47 -7.36
C ALA A 51 -0.25 -1.86 -8.70
N PHE A 52 0.44 -0.70 -8.66
CA PHE A 52 0.98 -0.09 -9.87
C PHE A 52 2.18 -0.83 -10.47
N MET A 53 2.92 -1.60 -9.68
CA MET A 53 4.01 -2.44 -10.16
C MET A 53 3.54 -3.80 -10.72
N ALA A 54 2.28 -4.20 -10.50
CA ALA A 54 1.76 -5.50 -10.89
C ALA A 54 1.83 -5.77 -12.41
N GLU A 55 1.81 -4.71 -13.23
CA GLU A 55 1.88 -4.79 -14.69
C GLU A 55 3.24 -4.35 -15.26
N SER A 56 4.23 -4.06 -14.40
CA SER A 56 5.54 -3.63 -14.88
C SER A 56 6.36 -4.79 -15.43
N GLU A 57 6.87 -4.64 -16.66
CA GLU A 57 7.79 -5.61 -17.24
C GLU A 57 9.23 -5.39 -16.71
N PRO A 58 9.98 -6.47 -16.45
CA PRO A 58 11.38 -6.36 -16.05
C PRO A 58 12.22 -5.78 -17.21
N VAL A 59 13.11 -4.85 -16.89
CA VAL A 59 14.08 -4.30 -17.85
C VAL A 59 15.26 -5.26 -18.03
N ASP A 60 15.74 -5.44 -19.26
CA ASP A 60 16.94 -6.24 -19.50
C ASP A 60 18.20 -5.56 -18.98
N VAL A 61 19.23 -6.36 -18.68
CA VAL A 61 20.48 -5.88 -18.09
C VAL A 61 21.17 -4.83 -18.95
N ASN A 62 21.20 -5.00 -20.28
CA ASN A 62 21.90 -4.06 -21.15
C ASN A 62 21.17 -2.71 -21.19
N SER A 63 19.84 -2.72 -21.22
CA SER A 63 19.03 -1.50 -21.15
C SER A 63 19.12 -0.82 -19.79
N ALA A 64 19.12 -1.60 -18.70
CA ALA A 64 19.30 -1.07 -17.35
C ALA A 64 20.66 -0.37 -17.18
N LEU A 65 21.76 -0.99 -17.65
CA LEU A 65 23.11 -0.41 -17.55
C LEU A 65 23.28 0.90 -18.33
N LYS A 66 22.51 1.08 -19.42
CA LYS A 66 22.49 2.34 -20.18
C LYS A 66 21.65 3.43 -19.52
N SER A 67 20.70 3.04 -18.66
CA SER A 67 19.85 3.99 -17.94
C SER A 67 20.60 4.63 -16.79
N GLU A 68 20.67 5.96 -16.80
CA GLU A 68 21.26 6.73 -15.72
C GLU A 68 20.53 6.52 -14.38
N LYS A 69 19.19 6.45 -14.41
CA LYS A 69 18.37 6.22 -13.21
C LYS A 69 18.76 4.91 -12.53
N TRP A 70 18.87 3.82 -13.29
CA TRP A 70 19.26 2.51 -12.76
C TRP A 70 20.69 2.53 -12.23
N ARG A 71 21.62 3.16 -12.94
CA ARG A 71 23.02 3.26 -12.54
C ARG A 71 23.20 4.07 -11.25
N CYS A 72 22.44 5.15 -11.06
CA CYS A 72 22.43 5.93 -9.83
C CYS A 72 21.85 5.12 -8.66
N ALA A 73 20.69 4.50 -8.84
CA ALA A 73 20.07 3.67 -7.81
C ALA A 73 20.98 2.53 -7.34
N MET A 74 21.61 1.81 -8.28
CA MET A 74 22.57 0.75 -7.94
C MET A 74 23.78 1.27 -7.15
N LYS A 75 24.24 2.49 -7.47
CA LYS A 75 25.35 3.13 -6.75
C LYS A 75 24.95 3.53 -5.33
N GLU A 76 23.74 4.05 -5.15
CA GLU A 76 23.20 4.39 -3.83
C GLU A 76 23.09 3.14 -2.93
N GLU A 77 22.57 2.04 -3.47
CA GLU A 77 22.49 0.75 -2.76
C GLU A 77 23.88 0.24 -2.33
N LEU A 78 24.86 0.25 -3.25
CA LEU A 78 26.24 -0.14 -2.96
C LEU A 78 26.96 0.77 -1.95
N ASN A 79 26.50 2.00 -1.74
CA ASN A 79 27.05 2.89 -0.70
C ASN A 79 26.35 2.70 0.65
N SER A 80 25.23 1.98 0.68
CA SER A 80 24.40 1.77 1.86
C SER A 80 24.71 0.45 2.58
N ILE A 81 25.61 -0.36 2.02
CA ILE A 81 26.18 -1.58 2.61
C ILE A 81 27.42 -1.29 3.45
#